data_AF-A0A1V9G0A3-F1
#
_entry.id   AF-A0A1V9G0A3-F1
#
_cell.length_a   1.000
_cell.length_b   1.000
_cell.length_c   1.000
_cell.angle_alpha   90.00
_cell.angle_beta   90.00
_cell.angle_gamma   90.00
#
_symmetry.space_group_name_H-M   'P 1'
#
loop_
_entity.id
_entity.type
_entity.pdbx_description
1 polymer ?
#
loop_
_entity_poly.entity_id
_entity_poly.type
_entity_poly.pdbx_seq_one_letter_code
_entity_poly.pdbx_strand_id
1 'polypeptide(L)'
;MGTGCKKEKGDDEKAPIVQGLATPVGTSKGQGVTKQIGAAGGSITSADQKITISVPAGAVSGNTTIGIEPITNTNIAGIGTAYRLTPHGQHFDKPVSITFSWAAHADTIGLLQTLGLAYQMDNGIWKFVGSNSFDKGNQTVTFNTTHFSDWSLMNEVSLAPYHADLNPGEKQTIAALLFSSVDEDDDLFIPLKSTTGMYDEPGYPVGNPVPLPNEYVKQWHLNGPGSLATIRPTVVEYTAPGSANNYATAAVSLELKAPDEYPGQYLLVSNINIIGGSFVELSIGGATPVTFPATPVVKNGNQYMLANPQDEGGGYFLLTWIDGIGIHPFGLSTTGTYMHFITPQNSYTSMYRTRADAELTPSGGSVNVTKVSDGWAEGTFNATDAGYGPMLTSKTSLMGRFKVKLAQ
;
A
#
# COMPACT_ATOMS: atom_id res chain seq x y z
N MET A 1 43.54 23.36 39.92
CA MET A 1 42.78 22.13 40.22
C MET A 1 41.31 22.44 40.06
N GLY A 2 40.70 21.94 39.00
CA GLY A 2 39.26 22.04 38.74
C GLY A 2 38.82 20.71 38.15
N THR A 3 38.49 19.77 39.03
CA THR A 3 37.97 18.44 38.73
C THR A 3 36.59 18.59 38.06
N GLY A 4 36.56 18.43 36.74
CA GLY A 4 35.33 18.26 35.98
C GLY A 4 34.76 16.86 36.22
N CYS A 5 33.59 16.80 36.85
CA CYS A 5 32.82 15.56 36.97
C CYS A 5 32.38 15.10 35.57
N LYS A 6 32.85 13.92 35.15
CA LYS A 6 32.19 13.16 34.10
C LYS A 6 30.85 12.67 34.67
N LYS A 7 29.74 13.08 34.07
CA LYS A 7 28.45 12.42 34.27
C LYS A 7 28.60 10.99 33.74
N GLU A 8 28.50 10.01 34.63
CA GLU A 8 28.28 8.63 34.25
C GLU A 8 26.94 8.55 33.51
N LYS A 9 26.95 7.97 32.30
CA LYS A 9 25.73 7.60 31.59
C LYS A 9 25.04 6.54 32.46
N GLY A 10 23.82 6.81 32.89
CA GLY A 10 23.00 5.84 33.61
C GLY A 10 22.54 4.73 32.68
N ASP A 11 22.43 3.52 33.25
CA ASP A 11 21.93 2.25 32.70
C ASP A 11 21.72 2.20 31.18
N ASP A 12 22.60 1.44 30.51
CA ASP A 12 22.51 1.05 29.10
C ASP A 12 21.16 0.38 28.81
N GLU A 13 20.17 1.15 28.36
CA GLU A 13 18.95 0.63 27.74
C GLU A 13 19.38 0.03 26.40
N LYS A 14 19.65 -1.29 26.38
CA LYS A 14 20.00 -2.04 25.17
C LYS A 14 19.07 -1.66 24.02
N ALA A 15 19.64 -1.39 22.85
CA ALA A 15 18.87 -1.10 21.64
C ALA A 15 17.79 -2.19 21.43
N PRO A 16 16.57 -1.80 21.02
CA PRO A 16 15.49 -2.76 20.84
C PRO A 16 15.86 -3.78 19.75
N ILE A 17 15.87 -5.07 20.12
CA ILE A 17 16.22 -6.15 19.20
C ILE A 17 14.97 -6.57 18.42
N VAL A 18 14.98 -6.35 17.11
CA VAL A 18 13.97 -6.88 16.20
C VAL A 18 14.34 -8.31 15.82
N GLN A 19 13.45 -9.26 16.13
CA GLN A 19 13.65 -10.66 15.75
C GLN A 19 13.19 -10.89 14.31
N GLY A 20 14.13 -11.22 13.42
CA GLY A 20 13.87 -11.51 12.01
C GLY A 20 12.71 -12.49 11.82
N LEU A 21 11.76 -12.12 10.96
CA LEU A 21 10.55 -12.90 10.70
C LEU A 21 10.63 -13.53 9.33
N ALA A 22 10.65 -14.87 9.28
CA ALA A 22 10.55 -15.59 8.01
C ALA A 22 9.12 -15.45 7.46
N THR A 23 9.00 -15.03 6.20
CA THR A 23 7.72 -14.95 5.49
C THR A 23 7.76 -15.80 4.22
N PRO A 24 6.61 -16.20 3.66
CA PRO A 24 6.56 -16.90 2.39
C PRO A 24 7.18 -16.07 1.26
N VAL A 25 7.67 -16.77 0.24
CA VAL A 25 8.07 -16.16 -1.03
C VAL A 25 6.84 -15.58 -1.72
N GLY A 26 6.97 -14.41 -2.34
CA GLY A 26 5.83 -13.75 -2.99
C GLY A 26 5.29 -14.53 -4.19
N THR A 27 3.97 -14.56 -4.35
CA THR A 27 3.31 -15.17 -5.50
C THR A 27 3.18 -14.16 -6.64
N SER A 28 3.31 -14.61 -7.89
CA SER A 28 3.17 -13.77 -9.09
C SER A 28 1.85 -12.99 -9.09
N LYS A 29 1.91 -11.71 -9.47
CA LYS A 29 0.76 -10.81 -9.64
C LYS A 29 0.41 -10.55 -11.12
N GLY A 30 1.09 -11.19 -12.06
CA GLY A 30 0.81 -11.02 -13.49
C GLY A 30 2.06 -11.09 -14.36
N GLN A 31 1.96 -10.54 -15.56
CA GLN A 31 3.01 -10.69 -16.56
C GLN A 31 4.27 -9.88 -16.19
N GLY A 32 5.40 -10.57 -16.02
CA GLY A 32 6.71 -9.94 -15.93
C GLY A 32 7.23 -9.44 -17.28
N VAL A 33 8.25 -8.61 -17.23
CA VAL A 33 9.00 -8.13 -18.40
C VAL A 33 10.40 -8.73 -18.41
N THR A 34 10.95 -9.01 -19.59
CA THR A 34 12.30 -9.54 -19.75
C THR A 34 13.06 -8.82 -20.84
N LYS A 35 14.38 -8.67 -20.68
CA LYS A 35 15.27 -8.08 -21.68
C LYS A 35 16.64 -8.76 -21.67
N GLN A 36 17.18 -9.04 -22.85
CA GLN A 36 18.55 -9.52 -22.99
C GLN A 36 19.52 -8.34 -22.84
N ILE A 37 20.43 -8.42 -21.87
CA ILE A 37 21.45 -7.41 -21.59
C ILE A 37 22.84 -8.06 -21.70
N GLY A 38 23.71 -7.50 -22.54
CA GLY A 38 25.07 -7.96 -22.74
C GLY A 38 26.10 -7.12 -21.99
N ALA A 39 27.39 -7.36 -22.27
CA ALA A 39 28.51 -6.71 -21.58
C ALA A 39 28.54 -5.17 -21.70
N ALA A 40 27.87 -4.59 -22.71
CA ALA A 40 27.70 -3.14 -22.84
C ALA A 40 26.80 -2.53 -21.76
N GLY A 41 26.09 -3.35 -20.97
CA GLY A 41 25.08 -2.90 -20.02
C GLY A 41 23.75 -2.55 -20.69
N GLY A 42 22.84 -1.99 -19.90
CA GLY A 42 21.51 -1.60 -20.36
C GLY A 42 20.54 -1.42 -19.20
N SER A 43 19.29 -1.12 -19.52
CA SER A 43 18.22 -0.97 -18.52
C SER A 43 16.95 -1.71 -18.92
N ILE A 44 16.16 -2.07 -17.91
CA ILE A 44 14.80 -2.62 -18.03
C ILE A 44 13.92 -2.01 -16.94
N THR A 45 12.70 -1.66 -17.30
CA THR A 45 11.70 -1.05 -16.40
C THR A 45 10.46 -1.94 -16.39
N SER A 46 9.82 -2.10 -15.23
CA SER A 46 8.56 -2.83 -15.10
C SER A 46 7.46 -2.23 -15.98
N ALA A 47 6.47 -3.04 -16.34
CA ALA A 47 5.33 -2.59 -17.14
C ALA A 47 4.54 -1.44 -16.49
N ASP A 48 4.52 -1.38 -15.16
CA ASP A 48 3.86 -0.32 -14.39
C ASP A 48 4.78 0.88 -14.08
N GLN A 49 6.02 0.86 -14.59
CA GLN A 49 7.01 1.93 -14.44
C GLN A 49 7.43 2.23 -12.98
N LYS A 50 7.14 1.33 -12.04
CA LYS A 50 7.45 1.54 -10.62
C LYS A 50 8.85 1.07 -10.22
N ILE A 51 9.46 0.16 -10.96
CA ILE A 51 10.82 -0.31 -10.71
C ILE A 51 11.64 -0.30 -12.00
N THR A 52 12.87 0.19 -11.92
CA THR A 52 13.85 0.15 -13.01
C THR A 52 15.14 -0.49 -12.54
N ILE A 53 15.68 -1.38 -13.35
CA ILE A 53 17.01 -1.96 -13.19
C ILE A 53 17.93 -1.33 -14.21
N SER A 54 19.08 -0.84 -13.74
CA SER A 54 20.17 -0.34 -14.57
C SER A 54 21.41 -1.21 -14.37
N VAL A 55 21.85 -1.88 -15.43
CA VAL A 55 23.01 -2.77 -15.46
C VAL A 55 24.17 -2.02 -16.12
N PRO A 56 25.24 -1.66 -15.38
CA PRO A 56 26.35 -0.94 -15.99
C PRO A 56 27.19 -1.83 -16.90
N ALA A 57 27.96 -1.21 -17.79
CA ALA A 57 28.89 -1.92 -18.67
C ALA A 57 29.89 -2.76 -17.87
N GLY A 58 30.02 -4.04 -18.23
CA GLY A 58 30.87 -5.01 -17.56
C GLY A 58 30.33 -5.53 -16.22
N ALA A 59 29.04 -5.33 -15.90
CA ALA A 59 28.39 -6.04 -14.79
C ALA A 59 28.05 -7.50 -15.14
N VAL A 60 27.91 -7.79 -16.43
CA VAL A 60 27.74 -9.14 -16.98
C VAL A 60 28.79 -9.39 -18.05
N SER A 61 29.32 -10.61 -18.11
CA SER A 61 30.34 -11.02 -19.07
C SER A 61 29.78 -11.45 -20.44
N GLY A 62 28.47 -11.73 -20.51
CA GLY A 62 27.77 -12.16 -21.73
C GLY A 62 26.28 -11.80 -21.72
N ASN A 63 25.59 -12.17 -22.79
CA ASN A 63 24.16 -11.89 -22.92
C ASN A 63 23.36 -12.62 -21.84
N THR A 64 22.80 -11.86 -20.90
CA THR A 64 22.02 -12.35 -19.77
C THR A 64 20.58 -11.88 -19.92
N THR A 65 19.61 -12.78 -19.75
CA THR A 65 18.19 -12.41 -19.73
C THR A 65 17.84 -11.89 -18.34
N ILE A 66 17.59 -10.58 -18.25
CA ILE A 66 17.18 -9.92 -17.01
C ILE A 66 15.67 -9.78 -17.01
N GLY A 67 15.01 -10.14 -15.90
CA GLY A 67 13.56 -10.08 -15.78
C GLY A 67 13.08 -9.37 -14.51
N ILE A 68 11.92 -8.72 -14.62
CA ILE A 68 11.20 -8.09 -13.51
C ILE A 68 9.78 -8.64 -13.51
N GLU A 69 9.38 -9.29 -12.41
CA GLU A 69 8.04 -9.82 -12.23
C GLU A 69 7.38 -9.20 -10.98
N PRO A 70 6.18 -8.61 -11.09
CA PRO A 70 5.45 -8.14 -9.91
C PRO A 70 4.94 -9.33 -9.09
N ILE A 71 5.12 -9.28 -7.78
CA ILE A 71 4.70 -10.33 -6.84
C ILE A 71 3.89 -9.75 -5.68
N THR A 72 3.23 -10.60 -4.91
CA THR A 72 2.67 -10.21 -3.60
C THR A 72 3.79 -9.76 -2.68
N ASN A 73 3.59 -8.65 -1.98
CA ASN A 73 4.55 -8.17 -1.01
C ASN A 73 4.36 -8.92 0.31
N THR A 74 5.34 -9.74 0.68
CA THR A 74 5.36 -10.49 1.94
C THR A 74 6.30 -9.85 2.97
N ASN A 75 6.90 -8.70 2.65
CA ASN A 75 7.58 -7.86 3.63
C ASN A 75 6.52 -7.20 4.51
N ILE A 76 6.56 -7.46 5.82
CA ILE A 76 5.61 -6.91 6.80
C ILE A 76 5.70 -5.39 6.96
N ALA A 77 6.84 -4.79 6.58
CA ALA A 77 7.05 -3.33 6.53
C ALA A 77 7.01 -2.80 5.09
N GLY A 78 6.64 -3.65 4.14
CA GLY A 78 6.68 -3.37 2.71
C GLY A 78 5.61 -2.37 2.27
N ILE A 79 5.99 -1.45 1.40
CA ILE A 79 5.13 -0.45 0.78
C ILE A 79 4.82 -0.89 -0.65
N GLY A 80 3.54 -1.03 -0.97
CA GLY A 80 3.09 -1.35 -2.32
C GLY A 80 3.51 -2.74 -2.81
N THR A 81 3.77 -2.85 -4.11
CA THR A 81 4.12 -4.10 -4.80
C THR A 81 5.61 -4.44 -4.61
N ALA A 82 5.90 -5.72 -4.34
CA ALA A 82 7.26 -6.26 -4.39
C ALA A 82 7.53 -6.84 -5.78
N TYR A 83 8.81 -7.00 -6.14
CA TYR A 83 9.24 -7.51 -7.43
C TYR A 83 10.24 -8.64 -7.29
N ARG A 84 10.02 -9.70 -8.06
CA ARG A 84 11.00 -10.74 -8.30
C ARG A 84 11.92 -10.33 -9.43
N LEU A 85 13.21 -10.28 -9.14
CA LEU A 85 14.25 -9.95 -10.11
C LEU A 85 14.96 -11.22 -10.53
N THR A 86 15.18 -11.42 -11.83
CA THR A 86 15.79 -12.64 -12.37
C THR A 86 17.00 -12.33 -13.25
N PRO A 87 18.03 -13.19 -13.26
CA PRO A 87 18.10 -14.51 -12.60
C PRO A 87 18.46 -14.44 -11.10
N HIS A 88 17.79 -15.26 -10.28
CA HIS A 88 18.14 -15.43 -8.87
C HIS A 88 19.51 -16.08 -8.70
N GLY A 89 20.26 -15.67 -7.67
CA GLY A 89 21.52 -16.30 -7.28
C GLY A 89 22.70 -16.02 -8.22
N GLN A 90 22.53 -15.21 -9.26
CA GLN A 90 23.65 -14.70 -10.05
C GLN A 90 24.32 -13.54 -9.29
N HIS A 91 25.66 -13.55 -9.26
CA HIS A 91 26.46 -12.42 -8.81
C HIS A 91 26.89 -11.58 -10.01
N PHE A 92 26.74 -10.25 -9.93
CA PHE A 92 27.19 -9.31 -10.94
C PHE A 92 28.64 -8.87 -10.69
N ASP A 93 29.44 -8.76 -11.75
CA ASP A 93 30.84 -8.33 -11.67
C ASP A 93 30.98 -6.86 -11.22
N LYS A 94 29.89 -6.10 -11.36
CA LYS A 94 29.73 -4.72 -10.88
C LYS A 94 28.32 -4.53 -10.34
N PRO A 95 28.12 -3.68 -9.32
CA PRO A 95 26.79 -3.43 -8.79
C PRO A 95 25.81 -2.94 -9.85
N VAL A 96 24.61 -3.51 -9.85
CA VAL A 96 23.45 -3.06 -10.63
C VAL A 96 22.59 -2.15 -9.76
N SER A 97 21.99 -1.12 -10.37
CA SER A 97 21.10 -0.20 -9.65
C SER A 97 19.65 -0.66 -9.76
N ILE A 98 18.99 -0.77 -8.62
CA ILE A 98 17.54 -0.98 -8.50
C ILE A 98 16.93 0.34 -8.03
N THR A 99 16.07 0.93 -8.85
CA THR A 99 15.39 2.19 -8.56
C THR A 99 13.89 1.95 -8.43
N PHE A 100 13.33 2.24 -7.26
CA PHE A 100 11.88 2.25 -7.03
C PHE A 100 11.35 3.68 -7.12
N SER A 101 10.20 3.84 -7.77
CA SER A 101 9.37 5.04 -7.62
C SER A 101 8.46 4.90 -6.40
N TRP A 102 8.40 5.95 -5.60
CA TRP A 102 7.51 6.05 -4.45
C TRP A 102 6.39 7.09 -4.64
N ALA A 103 6.27 7.67 -5.83
CA ALA A 103 5.29 8.72 -6.15
C ALA A 103 3.85 8.36 -5.76
N ALA A 104 3.41 7.14 -6.08
CA ALA A 104 2.06 6.65 -5.77
C ALA A 104 1.80 6.44 -4.27
N HIS A 105 2.85 6.51 -3.44
CA HIS A 105 2.83 6.28 -2.01
C HIS A 105 3.34 7.51 -1.23
N ALA A 106 3.49 8.66 -1.90
CA ALA A 106 4.07 9.87 -1.30
C ALA A 106 3.30 10.32 -0.04
N ASP A 107 1.97 10.29 -0.09
CA ASP A 107 1.09 10.63 1.04
C ASP A 107 1.17 9.62 2.19
N THR A 108 1.90 8.52 1.97
CA THR A 108 2.10 7.44 2.93
C THR A 108 3.49 7.27 3.48
N ILE A 109 4.43 8.03 2.93
CA ILE A 109 5.80 8.02 3.41
C ILE A 109 5.95 9.20 4.35
N GLY A 110 5.70 8.92 5.63
CA GLY A 110 5.87 9.91 6.68
C GLY A 110 7.32 10.37 6.82
N LEU A 111 8.28 9.50 6.52
CA LEU A 111 9.68 9.80 6.70
C LEU A 111 10.57 9.22 5.59
N LEU A 112 11.12 10.10 4.75
CA LEU A 112 11.97 9.70 3.63
C LEU A 112 13.33 9.14 4.10
N GLN A 113 13.81 9.60 5.26
CA GLN A 113 15.09 9.19 5.85
C GLN A 113 15.11 7.71 6.25
N THR A 114 13.95 7.15 6.58
CA THR A 114 13.77 5.73 6.90
C THR A 114 13.24 4.92 5.72
N LEU A 115 13.07 5.55 4.54
CA LEU A 115 12.62 4.88 3.32
C LEU A 115 13.81 4.21 2.64
N GLY A 116 13.65 2.95 2.31
CA GLY A 116 14.67 2.20 1.62
C GLY A 116 14.15 0.96 0.92
N LEU A 117 15.09 0.16 0.46
CA LEU A 117 14.80 -1.13 -0.14
C LEU A 117 15.04 -2.23 0.89
N ALA A 118 14.32 -3.32 0.71
CA ALA A 118 14.58 -4.58 1.39
C ALA A 118 14.53 -5.71 0.37
N TYR A 119 15.29 -6.77 0.62
CA TYR A 119 15.24 -7.99 -0.18
C TYR A 119 14.99 -9.22 0.67
N GLN A 120 14.35 -10.24 0.11
CA GLN A 120 14.13 -11.50 0.81
C GLN A 120 15.34 -12.42 0.65
N MET A 121 15.91 -12.86 1.77
CA MET A 121 17.01 -13.83 1.80
C MET A 121 16.48 -15.26 1.60
N ASP A 122 17.39 -16.21 1.30
CA ASP A 122 17.04 -17.63 1.07
C ASP A 122 16.37 -18.32 2.28
N ASN A 123 16.58 -17.79 3.49
CA ASN A 123 15.92 -18.28 4.71
C ASN A 123 14.49 -17.71 4.90
N GLY A 124 13.98 -16.93 3.94
CA GLY A 124 12.65 -16.32 3.97
C GLY A 124 12.55 -15.03 4.80
N ILE A 125 13.63 -14.61 5.46
CA ILE A 125 13.68 -13.34 6.21
C ILE A 125 14.01 -12.20 5.26
N TRP A 126 13.28 -11.10 5.36
CA TRP A 126 13.60 -9.87 4.64
C TRP A 126 14.77 -9.15 5.31
N LYS A 127 15.67 -8.58 4.53
CA LYS A 127 16.79 -7.74 4.99
C LYS A 127 16.57 -6.33 4.49
N PHE A 128 16.46 -5.36 5.39
CA PHE A 128 16.41 -3.94 5.05
C PHE A 128 17.81 -3.42 4.79
N VAL A 129 18.01 -2.75 3.67
CA VAL A 129 19.34 -2.28 3.23
C VAL A 129 19.42 -0.75 3.08
N GLY A 130 18.35 -0.03 3.43
CA GLY A 130 18.28 1.42 3.28
C GLY A 130 18.31 1.83 1.81
N SER A 131 19.02 2.92 1.51
CA SER A 131 19.17 3.44 0.15
C SER A 131 20.57 3.99 -0.09
N ASN A 132 21.03 3.93 -1.34
CA ASN A 132 22.27 4.59 -1.76
C ASN A 132 22.03 6.02 -2.27
N SER A 133 20.85 6.29 -2.84
CA SER A 133 20.46 7.63 -3.23
C SER A 133 18.95 7.81 -3.19
N PHE A 134 18.57 9.08 -3.01
CA PHE A 134 17.20 9.51 -2.92
C PHE A 134 16.99 10.74 -3.82
N ASP A 135 16.03 10.67 -4.74
CA ASP A 135 15.65 11.79 -5.60
C ASP A 135 14.24 12.23 -5.23
N LYS A 136 14.16 13.33 -4.45
CA LYS A 136 12.89 13.90 -4.02
C LYS A 136 12.09 14.52 -5.17
N GLY A 137 12.77 15.06 -6.19
CA GLY A 137 12.11 15.70 -7.33
C GLY A 137 11.42 14.69 -8.24
N ASN A 138 12.10 13.59 -8.52
CA ASN A 138 11.56 12.49 -9.34
C ASN A 138 10.82 11.41 -8.52
N GLN A 139 10.80 11.57 -7.19
CA GLN A 139 10.19 10.64 -6.23
C GLN A 139 10.68 9.20 -6.40
N THR A 140 12.00 9.04 -6.39
CA THR A 140 12.66 7.72 -6.48
C THR A 140 13.65 7.47 -5.37
N VAL A 141 13.87 6.19 -5.08
CA VAL A 141 14.90 5.68 -4.17
C VAL A 141 15.68 4.58 -4.88
N THR A 142 17.01 4.61 -4.75
CA THR A 142 17.90 3.68 -5.46
C THR A 142 18.80 2.93 -4.49
N PHE A 143 18.99 1.63 -4.75
CA PHE A 143 20.00 0.80 -4.11
C PHE A 143 20.84 0.09 -5.16
N ASN A 144 22.12 -0.08 -4.89
CA ASN A 144 23.09 -0.77 -5.72
C ASN A 144 23.36 -2.14 -5.10
N THR A 145 23.02 -3.20 -5.84
CA THR A 145 23.19 -4.58 -5.40
C THR A 145 24.06 -5.36 -6.38
N THR A 146 24.61 -6.48 -5.93
CA THR A 146 25.35 -7.42 -6.78
C THR A 146 24.59 -8.71 -7.03
N HIS A 147 23.35 -8.82 -6.59
CA HIS A 147 22.53 -10.02 -6.77
C HIS A 147 21.08 -9.66 -7.09
N PHE A 148 20.31 -10.68 -7.46
CA PHE A 148 18.87 -10.57 -7.61
C PHE A 148 18.14 -11.59 -6.76
N SER A 149 16.96 -11.17 -6.31
CA SER A 149 16.06 -11.88 -5.42
C SER A 149 14.66 -11.26 -5.52
N ASP A 150 13.83 -11.45 -4.50
CA ASP A 150 12.63 -10.64 -4.30
C ASP A 150 13.01 -9.33 -3.60
N TRP A 151 12.49 -8.20 -4.08
CA TRP A 151 12.79 -6.84 -3.61
C TRP A 151 11.50 -6.05 -3.32
N SER A 152 11.53 -5.22 -2.29
CA SER A 152 10.41 -4.36 -1.89
C SER A 152 10.89 -2.98 -1.46
N LEU A 153 10.04 -1.98 -1.66
CA LEU A 153 10.14 -0.69 -0.97
C LEU A 153 9.64 -0.87 0.47
N MET A 154 10.26 -0.22 1.44
CA MET A 154 9.86 -0.32 2.86
C MET A 154 10.21 0.96 3.62
N ASN A 155 9.44 1.26 4.68
CA ASN A 155 9.85 2.19 5.73
C ASN A 155 10.26 1.40 6.97
N GLU A 156 11.43 1.71 7.52
CA GLU A 156 11.94 1.07 8.74
C GLU A 156 11.08 1.36 9.99
N VAL A 157 10.46 2.55 10.01
CA VAL A 157 9.58 3.01 11.10
C VAL A 157 8.23 3.41 10.52
N SER A 158 7.13 3.00 11.16
CA SER A 158 5.79 3.43 10.75
C SER A 158 4.79 3.47 11.91
N LEU A 159 3.63 4.09 11.66
CA LEU A 159 2.47 3.95 12.54
C LEU A 159 1.66 2.73 12.13
N ALA A 160 1.21 1.96 13.12
CA ALA A 160 0.31 0.84 12.94
C ALA A 160 -1.04 1.08 13.67
N PRO A 161 -2.18 0.99 12.98
CA PRO A 161 -2.27 0.77 11.54
C PRO A 161 -1.84 2.02 10.76
N TYR A 162 -1.34 1.81 9.54
CA TYR A 162 -1.01 2.90 8.62
C TYR A 162 -2.29 3.62 8.14
N HIS A 163 -3.39 2.87 8.03
CA HIS A 163 -4.71 3.37 7.66
C HIS A 163 -5.80 2.63 8.45
N ALA A 164 -6.86 3.34 8.83
CA ALA A 164 -8.03 2.73 9.45
C ALA A 164 -9.35 3.31 8.92
N ASP A 165 -10.33 2.45 8.73
CA ASP A 165 -11.73 2.82 8.47
C ASP A 165 -12.53 2.65 9.76
N LEU A 166 -13.16 3.71 10.26
CA LEU A 166 -13.91 3.73 11.52
C LEU A 166 -15.33 4.25 11.31
N ASN A 167 -16.30 3.73 12.07
CA ASN A 167 -17.63 4.34 12.20
C ASN A 167 -17.59 5.47 13.26
N PRO A 168 -18.57 6.38 13.27
CA PRO A 168 -18.67 7.41 14.31
C PRO A 168 -18.64 6.82 15.72
N GLY A 169 -17.83 7.42 16.60
CA GLY A 169 -17.63 6.99 17.98
C GLY A 169 -16.72 5.78 18.17
N GLU A 170 -16.27 5.09 17.11
CA GLU A 170 -15.30 4.00 17.23
C GLU A 170 -13.91 4.50 17.64
N LYS A 171 -13.14 3.57 18.18
CA LYS A 171 -11.79 3.82 18.69
C LYS A 171 -10.78 2.98 17.94
N GLN A 172 -9.59 3.54 17.76
CA GLN A 172 -8.45 2.85 17.15
C GLN A 172 -7.19 3.13 17.94
N THR A 173 -6.51 2.07 18.39
CA THR A 173 -5.15 2.20 18.93
C THR A 173 -4.17 2.36 17.78
N ILE A 174 -3.28 3.34 17.89
CA ILE A 174 -2.23 3.63 16.91
C ILE A 174 -0.88 3.60 17.64
N ALA A 175 0.05 2.80 17.15
CA ALA A 175 1.37 2.60 17.73
C ALA A 175 2.50 2.96 16.75
N ALA A 176 3.54 3.61 17.23
CA ALA A 176 4.79 3.79 16.49
C ALA A 176 5.68 2.55 16.65
N LEU A 177 6.01 1.91 15.53
CA LEU A 177 6.69 0.64 15.48
C LEU A 177 7.99 0.72 14.66
N LEU A 178 9.00 0.01 15.13
CA LEU A 178 10.28 -0.23 14.47
C LEU A 178 10.29 -1.66 13.92
N PHE A 179 10.66 -1.83 12.65
CA PHE A 179 10.59 -3.11 11.93
C PHE A 179 11.94 -3.75 11.64
N SER A 180 13.04 -3.06 11.96
CA SER A 180 14.41 -3.51 11.77
C SER A 180 15.28 -2.94 12.90
N SER A 181 16.21 -3.74 13.43
CA SER A 181 17.13 -3.28 14.49
C SER A 181 18.24 -2.44 13.88
N VAL A 182 18.61 -1.32 14.50
CA VAL A 182 19.90 -0.65 14.28
C VAL A 182 20.87 -1.12 15.35
N ASP A 183 22.15 -1.29 15.00
CA ASP A 183 23.21 -1.53 15.99
C ASP A 183 23.30 -0.35 16.96
N GLU A 184 23.81 -0.57 18.18
CA GLU A 184 23.88 0.47 19.24
C GLU A 184 24.69 1.72 18.83
N ASP A 185 25.56 1.59 17.83
CA ASP A 185 26.37 2.67 17.26
C ASP A 185 25.72 3.36 16.03
N ASP A 186 24.62 2.80 15.49
CA ASP A 186 23.90 3.32 14.34
C ASP A 186 22.66 4.13 14.78
N ASP A 187 22.55 5.37 14.30
CA ASP A 187 21.37 6.20 14.50
C ASP A 187 20.32 5.88 13.43
N LEU A 188 19.07 5.64 13.87
CA LEU A 188 17.89 5.30 13.08
C LEU A 188 17.65 6.23 11.87
N PHE A 189 18.12 7.47 11.93
CA PHE A 189 17.94 8.45 10.86
C PHE A 189 19.17 8.68 9.98
N ILE A 190 20.26 7.96 10.27
CA ILE A 190 21.49 8.03 9.48
C ILE A 190 21.49 6.88 8.47
N PRO A 191 21.78 7.15 7.18
CA PRO A 191 21.87 6.10 6.18
C PRO A 191 22.83 4.99 6.59
N LEU A 192 22.39 3.74 6.43
CA LEU A 192 23.20 2.56 6.73
C LEU A 192 24.52 2.61 5.97
N LYS A 193 25.63 2.55 6.72
CA LYS A 193 26.98 2.50 6.15
C LYS A 193 27.40 1.03 6.04
N SER A 194 28.03 0.65 4.94
CA SER A 194 28.65 -0.68 4.82
C SER A 194 29.79 -0.80 5.84
N THR A 195 29.69 -1.77 6.74
CA THR A 195 30.65 -1.98 7.84
C THR A 195 31.70 -3.05 7.53
N THR A 196 31.53 -3.88 6.48
CA THR A 196 32.49 -4.94 6.11
C THR A 196 32.64 -5.15 4.60
N GLY A 197 33.67 -4.54 4.01
CA GLY A 197 34.19 -4.90 2.69
C GLY A 197 33.25 -4.67 1.48
N MET A 198 33.78 -4.88 0.28
CA MET A 198 33.08 -4.61 -0.99
C MET A 198 31.89 -5.55 -1.27
N TYR A 199 31.61 -6.51 -0.37
CA TYR A 199 30.70 -7.64 -0.63
C TYR A 199 29.65 -7.91 0.47
N ASP A 200 29.71 -7.28 1.66
CA ASP A 200 28.59 -7.34 2.61
C ASP A 200 27.69 -6.11 2.40
N GLU A 201 26.53 -6.33 1.79
CA GLU A 201 25.50 -5.29 1.73
C GLU A 201 25.09 -4.92 3.17
N PRO A 202 25.13 -3.63 3.54
CA PRO A 202 24.67 -3.20 4.85
C PRO A 202 23.20 -3.58 5.02
N GLY A 203 22.80 -3.92 6.23
CA GLY A 203 21.39 -4.13 6.49
C GLY A 203 21.10 -5.08 7.62
N TYR A 204 19.84 -5.03 8.03
CA TYR A 204 19.34 -5.63 9.24
C TYR A 204 18.10 -6.47 8.94
N PRO A 205 17.85 -7.53 9.73
CA PRO A 205 16.69 -8.39 9.51
C PRO A 205 15.40 -7.63 9.82
N VAL A 206 14.45 -7.71 8.89
CA VAL A 206 13.08 -7.25 9.10
C VAL A 206 12.32 -8.30 9.89
N GLY A 207 11.58 -7.86 10.91
CA GLY A 207 11.05 -8.80 11.87
C GLY A 207 9.86 -8.30 12.67
N ASN A 208 9.49 -9.10 13.68
CA ASN A 208 8.35 -8.79 14.54
C ASN A 208 8.51 -7.36 15.09
N PRO A 209 7.56 -6.46 14.81
CA PRO A 209 7.74 -5.06 15.13
C PRO A 209 7.79 -4.85 16.64
N VAL A 210 8.69 -3.97 17.06
CA VAL A 210 8.85 -3.55 18.45
C VAL A 210 8.43 -2.08 18.59
N PRO A 211 8.03 -1.62 19.78
CA PRO A 211 7.77 -0.20 19.98
C PRO A 211 9.00 0.65 19.64
N LEU A 212 8.79 1.77 18.97
CA LEU A 212 9.86 2.77 18.75
C LEU A 212 10.44 3.22 20.12
N PRO A 213 11.76 3.41 20.29
CA PRO A 213 12.31 3.95 21.52
C PRO A 213 11.75 5.34 21.88
N ASN A 214 11.48 5.57 23.17
CA ASN A 214 10.87 6.80 23.65
C ASN A 214 11.73 8.05 23.37
N GLU A 215 13.04 7.87 23.23
CA GLU A 215 13.96 8.96 22.92
C GLU A 215 13.69 9.62 21.56
N TYR A 216 13.16 8.87 20.59
CA TYR A 216 12.79 9.39 19.27
C TYR A 216 11.43 10.08 19.25
N VAL A 217 10.59 9.92 20.27
CA VAL A 217 9.24 10.51 20.34
C VAL A 217 9.34 11.99 20.72
N LYS A 218 8.82 12.89 19.87
CA LYS A 218 8.67 14.31 20.19
C LYS A 218 7.25 14.65 20.61
N GLN A 219 6.27 14.51 19.72
CA GLN A 219 4.89 14.90 20.00
C GLN A 219 3.89 14.27 19.03
N TRP A 220 2.70 13.90 19.54
CA TRP A 220 1.56 13.49 18.72
C TRP A 220 0.69 14.67 18.31
N HIS A 221 0.18 14.62 17.08
CA HIS A 221 -0.74 15.59 16.51
C HIS A 221 -1.97 14.89 15.92
N LEU A 222 -3.11 15.57 15.98
CA LEU A 222 -4.35 15.16 15.31
C LEU A 222 -4.79 16.28 14.39
N ASN A 223 -4.92 15.96 13.09
CA ASN A 223 -5.52 16.84 12.09
C ASN A 223 -6.85 16.25 11.65
N GLY A 224 -7.94 17.03 11.71
CA GLY A 224 -9.29 16.55 11.40
C GLY A 224 -10.12 16.25 12.66
N PRO A 225 -11.32 15.67 12.49
CA PRO A 225 -12.27 15.49 13.58
C PRO A 225 -11.91 14.30 14.48
N GLY A 226 -12.49 14.30 15.70
CA GLY A 226 -12.26 13.27 16.71
C GLY A 226 -11.42 13.78 17.87
N SER A 227 -10.86 12.85 18.66
CA SER A 227 -9.98 13.17 19.78
C SER A 227 -8.87 12.13 19.92
N LEU A 228 -7.74 12.53 20.49
CA LEU A 228 -6.58 11.68 20.73
C LEU A 228 -6.30 11.58 22.23
N ALA A 229 -6.16 10.36 22.75
CA ALA A 229 -5.73 10.10 24.12
C ALA A 229 -4.38 9.39 24.11
N THR A 230 -3.41 9.89 24.87
CA THR A 230 -2.11 9.22 25.00
C THR A 230 -2.21 8.05 25.97
N ILE A 231 -1.86 6.84 25.51
CA ILE A 231 -1.75 5.65 26.38
C ILE A 231 -0.34 5.59 26.96
N ARG A 232 0.68 5.76 26.11
CA ARG A 232 2.12 5.84 26.45
C ARG A 232 2.84 6.62 25.33
N PRO A 233 4.12 7.01 25.47
CA PRO A 233 4.76 7.90 24.50
C PRO A 233 4.66 7.43 23.04
N THR A 234 4.72 6.12 22.81
CA THR A 234 4.71 5.51 21.47
C THR A 234 3.33 5.02 21.03
N VAL A 235 2.28 5.19 21.85
CA VAL A 235 0.93 4.67 21.58
C VAL A 235 -0.16 5.63 22.00
N VAL A 236 -1.08 5.90 21.07
CA VAL A 236 -2.27 6.73 21.27
C VAL A 236 -3.54 5.96 20.95
N GLU A 237 -4.65 6.36 21.55
CA GLU A 237 -6.00 5.95 21.18
C GLU A 237 -6.68 7.11 20.46
N TYR A 238 -6.99 6.91 19.18
CA TYR A 238 -7.86 7.80 18.43
C TYR A 238 -9.32 7.43 18.70
N THR A 239 -10.18 8.42 18.91
CA THR A 239 -11.64 8.26 18.99
C THR A 239 -12.29 9.09 17.89
N ALA A 240 -13.04 8.43 17.00
CA ALA A 240 -13.82 9.08 15.96
C ALA A 240 -14.90 9.98 16.58
N PRO A 241 -15.29 11.10 15.91
CA PRO A 241 -16.40 11.92 16.38
C PRO A 241 -17.69 11.09 16.49
N GLY A 242 -18.58 11.44 17.42
CA GLY A 242 -19.84 10.71 17.62
C GLY A 242 -20.82 10.77 16.43
N SER A 243 -20.56 11.64 15.45
CA SER A 243 -21.28 11.73 14.19
C SER A 243 -20.35 12.21 13.07
N ALA A 244 -20.54 11.71 11.85
CA ALA A 244 -19.91 12.24 10.64
C ALA A 244 -20.95 12.33 9.52
N ASN A 245 -20.96 13.44 8.78
CA ASN A 245 -21.86 13.61 7.64
C ASN A 245 -21.31 12.82 6.44
N ASN A 246 -21.81 11.61 6.25
CA ASN A 246 -21.40 10.65 5.22
C ASN A 246 -19.95 10.15 5.37
N TYR A 247 -18.98 11.04 5.23
CA TYR A 247 -17.56 10.72 5.24
C TYR A 247 -16.74 11.89 5.79
N ALA A 248 -15.75 11.59 6.62
CA ALA A 248 -14.74 12.55 7.06
C ALA A 248 -13.38 11.84 7.12
N THR A 249 -12.29 12.62 7.02
CA THR A 249 -10.93 12.09 7.20
C THR A 249 -10.25 12.79 8.36
N ALA A 250 -9.40 12.03 9.06
CA ALA A 250 -8.47 12.55 10.05
C ALA A 250 -7.09 11.95 9.79
N ALA A 251 -6.04 12.67 10.19
CA ALA A 251 -4.68 12.19 10.16
C ALA A 251 -4.09 12.28 11.57
N VAL A 252 -3.66 11.15 12.11
CA VAL A 252 -2.89 11.09 13.36
C VAL A 252 -1.42 11.03 12.98
N SER A 253 -0.63 11.99 13.46
CA SER A 253 0.80 12.01 13.17
C SER A 253 1.64 12.02 14.44
N LEU A 254 2.79 11.36 14.37
CA LEU A 254 3.83 11.42 15.39
C LEU A 254 5.02 12.19 14.83
N GLU A 255 5.31 13.33 15.44
CA GLU A 255 6.56 14.05 15.22
C GLU A 255 7.69 13.37 16.00
N LEU A 256 8.79 13.10 15.31
CA LEU A 256 9.99 12.51 15.89
C LEU A 256 11.02 13.60 16.22
N LYS A 257 11.90 13.31 17.18
CA LYS A 257 13.06 14.16 17.46
C LYS A 257 14.04 14.01 16.32
N ALA A 258 14.34 15.12 15.64
CA ALA A 258 15.35 15.15 14.61
C ALA A 258 16.75 14.96 15.23
N PRO A 259 17.65 14.23 14.56
CA PRO A 259 19.05 14.16 14.96
C PRO A 259 19.72 15.52 14.72
N ASP A 260 20.70 15.87 15.55
CA ASP A 260 21.40 17.15 15.46
C ASP A 260 22.11 17.35 14.11
N GLU A 261 22.59 16.25 13.52
CA GLU A 261 23.31 16.26 12.23
C GLU A 261 22.38 16.45 11.02
N TYR A 262 21.10 16.10 11.15
CA TYR A 262 20.10 16.21 10.08
C TYR A 262 18.83 16.91 10.59
N PRO A 263 18.89 18.22 10.88
CA PRO A 263 17.76 18.95 11.40
C PRO A 263 16.61 18.98 10.38
N GLY A 264 15.39 18.82 10.87
CA GLY A 264 14.20 18.80 10.02
C GLY A 264 12.95 18.43 10.79
N GLN A 265 11.84 18.31 10.08
CA GLN A 265 10.59 17.78 10.62
C GLN A 265 10.43 16.33 10.14
N TYR A 266 10.28 15.42 11.10
CA TYR A 266 10.20 13.98 10.90
C TYR A 266 8.80 13.55 11.37
N LEU A 267 7.90 13.13 10.47
CA LEU A 267 6.50 12.91 10.80
C LEU A 267 6.02 11.54 10.33
N LEU A 268 5.76 10.62 11.24
CA LEU A 268 4.99 9.41 10.88
C LEU A 268 3.50 9.77 10.81
N VAL A 269 2.75 9.19 9.87
CA VAL A 269 1.33 9.51 9.66
C VAL A 269 0.50 8.23 9.58
N SER A 270 -0.67 8.25 10.21
CA SER A 270 -1.72 7.25 10.10
C SER A 270 -2.99 7.96 9.63
N ASN A 271 -3.56 7.49 8.51
CA ASN A 271 -4.73 8.09 7.89
C ASN A 271 -6.00 7.38 8.35
N ILE A 272 -6.99 8.13 8.81
CA ILE A 272 -8.23 7.61 9.35
C ILE A 272 -9.40 8.09 8.48
N ASN A 273 -10.20 7.16 8.02
CA ASN A 273 -11.48 7.45 7.39
C ASN A 273 -12.60 7.22 8.41
N ILE A 274 -13.52 8.17 8.50
CA ILE A 274 -14.68 8.10 9.38
C ILE A 274 -15.93 8.02 8.52
N ILE A 275 -16.57 6.86 8.57
CA ILE A 275 -17.65 6.46 7.69
C ILE A 275 -18.96 6.62 8.45
N GLY A 276 -19.54 7.83 8.41
CA GLY A 276 -20.81 8.14 9.08
C GLY A 276 -22.06 7.76 8.29
N GLY A 277 -21.91 7.53 6.98
CA GLY A 277 -22.98 7.20 6.06
C GLY A 277 -22.70 6.00 5.17
N SER A 278 -23.58 5.79 4.21
CA SER A 278 -23.44 4.77 3.18
C SER A 278 -22.32 5.15 2.20
N PHE A 279 -21.47 4.20 1.80
CA PHE A 279 -20.43 4.42 0.80
C PHE A 279 -20.24 3.24 -0.16
N VAL A 280 -19.63 3.56 -1.30
CA VAL A 280 -19.09 2.62 -2.28
C VAL A 280 -17.63 3.02 -2.56
N GLU A 281 -16.78 2.01 -2.72
CA GLU A 281 -15.42 2.15 -3.24
C GLU A 281 -15.36 1.40 -4.58
N LEU A 282 -14.85 2.06 -5.64
CA LEU A 282 -14.81 1.53 -7.00
C LEU A 282 -13.42 1.72 -7.63
N SER A 283 -12.86 0.65 -8.18
CA SER A 283 -11.67 0.61 -9.03
C SER A 283 -12.06 0.19 -10.43
N ILE A 284 -11.51 0.88 -11.44
CA ILE A 284 -11.71 0.60 -12.86
C ILE A 284 -10.36 0.23 -13.48
N GLY A 285 -10.28 -0.93 -14.14
CA GLY A 285 -9.07 -1.40 -14.81
C GLY A 285 -7.86 -1.57 -13.89
N GLY A 286 -8.09 -1.78 -12.58
CA GLY A 286 -7.03 -1.87 -11.57
C GLY A 286 -6.44 -0.53 -11.11
N ALA A 287 -7.06 0.60 -11.48
CA ALA A 287 -6.68 1.91 -10.96
C ALA A 287 -6.92 2.02 -9.44
N THR A 288 -6.30 3.02 -8.78
CA THR A 288 -6.55 3.31 -7.36
C THR A 288 -8.06 3.48 -7.12
N PRO A 289 -8.64 2.77 -6.14
CA PRO A 289 -10.07 2.89 -5.87
C PRO A 289 -10.49 4.30 -5.47
N VAL A 290 -11.66 4.72 -5.95
CA VAL A 290 -12.32 5.97 -5.56
C VAL A 290 -13.45 5.63 -4.62
N THR A 291 -13.47 6.28 -3.44
CA THR A 291 -14.57 6.17 -2.47
C THR A 291 -15.52 7.35 -2.63
N PHE A 292 -16.82 7.07 -2.67
CA PHE A 292 -17.89 8.07 -2.77
C PHE A 292 -19.11 7.64 -1.97
N PRO A 293 -19.97 8.57 -1.53
CA PRO A 293 -21.15 8.21 -0.76
C PRO A 293 -22.17 7.48 -1.64
N ALA A 294 -22.98 6.67 -0.98
CA ALA A 294 -24.06 5.93 -1.60
C ALA A 294 -25.39 6.26 -0.92
N THR A 295 -26.49 5.98 -1.59
CA THR A 295 -27.81 5.95 -0.97
C THR A 295 -27.89 4.77 0.00
N PRO A 296 -28.83 4.81 0.95
CA PRO A 296 -29.28 3.58 1.59
C PRO A 296 -29.72 2.56 0.53
N VAL A 297 -29.58 1.28 0.85
CA VAL A 297 -30.09 0.20 0.01
C VAL A 297 -31.60 0.19 0.10
N VAL A 298 -32.24 0.39 -1.04
CA VAL A 298 -33.68 0.24 -1.20
C VAL A 298 -33.97 -1.20 -1.59
N LYS A 299 -34.90 -1.84 -0.89
CA LYS A 299 -35.42 -3.16 -1.25
C LYS A 299 -36.75 -3.00 -1.99
N ASN A 300 -36.82 -3.51 -3.21
CA ASN A 300 -38.05 -3.58 -4.01
C ASN A 300 -38.32 -5.04 -4.41
N GLY A 301 -39.25 -5.71 -3.72
CA GLY A 301 -39.44 -7.15 -3.85
C GLY A 301 -38.16 -7.90 -3.44
N ASN A 302 -37.61 -8.71 -4.35
CA ASN A 302 -36.36 -9.44 -4.14
C ASN A 302 -35.12 -8.62 -4.54
N GLN A 303 -35.28 -7.48 -5.20
CA GLN A 303 -34.17 -6.66 -5.67
C GLN A 303 -33.70 -5.70 -4.57
N TYR A 304 -32.40 -5.62 -4.40
CA TYR A 304 -31.70 -4.64 -3.56
C TYR A 304 -30.99 -3.66 -4.49
N MET A 305 -31.10 -2.36 -4.21
CA MET A 305 -30.58 -1.30 -5.08
C MET A 305 -29.87 -0.23 -4.25
N LEU A 306 -28.67 0.15 -4.66
CA LEU A 306 -27.98 1.34 -4.17
C LEU A 306 -27.40 2.12 -5.35
N ALA A 307 -27.33 3.44 -5.18
CA ALA A 307 -26.72 4.36 -6.15
C ALA A 307 -25.87 5.39 -5.40
N ASN A 308 -25.12 6.23 -6.11
CA ASN A 308 -24.58 7.45 -5.50
C ASN A 308 -25.59 8.61 -5.66
N PRO A 309 -25.57 9.61 -4.76
CA PRO A 309 -26.29 10.84 -4.99
C PRO A 309 -25.62 11.64 -6.13
N GLN A 310 -26.38 11.94 -7.18
CA GLN A 310 -25.89 12.73 -8.32
C GLN A 310 -24.65 12.10 -8.99
N ASP A 311 -23.62 12.90 -9.31
CA ASP A 311 -22.37 12.46 -9.94
C ASP A 311 -21.18 12.41 -8.96
N GLU A 312 -21.46 12.29 -7.65
CA GLU A 312 -20.42 12.19 -6.62
C GLU A 312 -19.50 10.98 -6.87
N GLY A 313 -18.19 11.19 -6.91
CA GLY A 313 -17.22 10.18 -7.35
C GLY A 313 -16.89 10.22 -8.84
N GLY A 314 -17.39 11.22 -9.58
CA GLY A 314 -17.03 11.47 -10.98
C GLY A 314 -17.95 10.81 -12.02
N GLY A 315 -19.11 10.32 -11.59
CA GLY A 315 -20.10 9.68 -12.46
C GLY A 315 -21.31 9.15 -11.70
N TYR A 316 -22.32 8.66 -12.42
CA TYR A 316 -23.52 8.04 -11.87
C TYR A 316 -23.31 6.54 -11.67
N PHE A 317 -23.43 6.08 -10.45
CA PHE A 317 -23.24 4.69 -10.03
C PHE A 317 -24.58 4.05 -9.69
N LEU A 318 -24.78 2.81 -10.13
CA LEU A 318 -25.86 1.94 -9.70
C LEU A 318 -25.30 0.53 -9.47
N LEU A 319 -25.69 -0.09 -8.36
CA LEU A 319 -25.46 -1.49 -8.08
C LEU A 319 -26.77 -2.13 -7.61
N THR A 320 -27.13 -3.24 -8.23
CA THR A 320 -28.29 -4.05 -7.85
C THR A 320 -27.92 -5.51 -7.71
N TRP A 321 -28.61 -6.21 -6.82
CA TRP A 321 -28.56 -7.67 -6.68
C TRP A 321 -29.90 -8.20 -6.18
N ILE A 322 -30.09 -9.53 -6.25
CA ILE A 322 -31.31 -10.20 -5.82
C ILE A 322 -31.04 -11.12 -4.63
N ASP A 323 -32.08 -11.53 -3.91
CA ASP A 323 -32.04 -12.60 -2.90
C ASP A 323 -31.12 -12.38 -1.67
N GLY A 324 -30.61 -11.16 -1.46
CA GLY A 324 -30.00 -10.72 -0.19
C GLY A 324 -28.54 -11.15 -0.01
N ILE A 325 -28.22 -11.83 1.09
CA ILE A 325 -26.85 -12.31 1.41
C ILE A 325 -26.47 -13.44 0.46
N GLY A 326 -25.25 -13.41 -0.08
CA GLY A 326 -24.74 -14.44 -0.97
C GLY A 326 -23.94 -13.90 -2.15
N ILE A 327 -23.57 -14.82 -3.04
CA ILE A 327 -22.84 -14.52 -4.28
C ILE A 327 -23.83 -14.48 -5.43
N HIS A 328 -23.89 -13.34 -6.09
CA HIS A 328 -24.87 -13.04 -7.13
C HIS A 328 -24.16 -12.75 -8.45
N PRO A 329 -24.14 -13.68 -9.41
CA PRO A 329 -23.52 -13.46 -10.71
C PRO A 329 -24.24 -12.36 -11.50
N PHE A 330 -23.50 -11.61 -12.32
CA PHE A 330 -24.10 -10.59 -13.17
C PHE A 330 -25.01 -11.19 -14.24
N GLY A 331 -26.12 -10.52 -14.50
CA GLY A 331 -27.07 -10.89 -15.55
C GLY A 331 -27.27 -9.77 -16.57
N LEU A 332 -28.12 -10.04 -17.56
CA LEU A 332 -28.52 -9.06 -18.57
C LEU A 332 -29.70 -8.18 -18.14
N SER A 333 -30.40 -8.57 -17.07
CA SER A 333 -31.55 -7.81 -16.57
C SER A 333 -31.10 -6.72 -15.60
N THR A 334 -31.57 -5.49 -15.81
CA THR A 334 -31.41 -4.38 -14.86
C THR A 334 -32.25 -4.54 -13.59
N THR A 335 -33.19 -5.50 -13.58
CA THR A 335 -33.93 -5.91 -12.37
C THR A 335 -33.26 -7.07 -11.61
N GLY A 336 -32.22 -7.66 -12.19
CA GLY A 336 -31.40 -8.71 -11.58
C GLY A 336 -30.14 -8.14 -10.93
N THR A 337 -29.08 -8.94 -10.92
CA THR A 337 -27.76 -8.47 -10.49
C THR A 337 -27.07 -7.73 -11.61
N TYR A 338 -26.85 -6.43 -11.40
CA TYR A 338 -26.42 -5.50 -12.43
C TYR A 338 -25.64 -4.34 -11.82
N MET A 339 -24.69 -3.79 -12.58
CA MET A 339 -24.08 -2.52 -12.20
C MET A 339 -23.78 -1.64 -13.41
N HIS A 340 -23.76 -0.33 -13.18
CA HIS A 340 -23.15 0.62 -14.09
C HIS A 340 -22.41 1.75 -13.35
N PHE A 341 -21.48 2.34 -14.06
CA PHE A 341 -20.86 3.61 -13.69
C PHE A 341 -20.76 4.49 -14.94
N ILE A 342 -21.46 5.62 -14.95
CA ILE A 342 -21.58 6.51 -16.11
C ILE A 342 -20.86 7.83 -15.81
N THR A 343 -19.72 8.04 -16.44
CA THR A 343 -18.97 9.31 -16.38
C THR A 343 -19.33 10.19 -17.57
N PRO A 344 -18.89 11.47 -17.60
CA PRO A 344 -19.07 12.31 -18.78
C PRO A 344 -18.41 11.77 -20.05
N GLN A 345 -17.41 10.89 -19.92
CA GLN A 345 -16.63 10.34 -21.03
C GLN A 345 -17.04 8.92 -21.42
N ASN A 346 -17.47 8.08 -20.47
CA ASN A 346 -17.72 6.67 -20.70
C ASN A 346 -18.87 6.13 -19.86
N SER A 347 -19.52 5.06 -20.35
CA SER A 347 -20.44 4.24 -19.58
C SER A 347 -19.83 2.86 -19.41
N TYR A 348 -19.57 2.47 -18.16
CA TYR A 348 -19.10 1.14 -17.80
C TYR A 348 -20.29 0.34 -17.26
N THR A 349 -20.45 -0.90 -17.69
CA THR A 349 -21.59 -1.74 -17.27
C THR A 349 -21.19 -3.21 -17.17
N SER A 350 -21.92 -3.98 -16.34
CA SER A 350 -21.71 -5.42 -16.14
C SER A 350 -22.21 -6.30 -17.30
N MET A 351 -22.12 -5.80 -18.53
CA MET A 351 -22.41 -6.52 -19.75
C MET A 351 -21.56 -5.97 -20.90
N TYR A 352 -21.29 -6.77 -21.92
CA TYR A 352 -20.47 -6.37 -23.07
C TYR A 352 -20.98 -6.99 -24.37
N ARG A 353 -20.49 -6.49 -25.50
CA ARG A 353 -20.63 -7.13 -26.81
C ARG A 353 -19.26 -7.53 -27.34
N THR A 354 -19.15 -8.67 -27.99
CA THR A 354 -17.89 -9.09 -28.64
C THR A 354 -17.61 -8.31 -29.92
N ARG A 355 -18.67 -7.80 -30.56
CA ARG A 355 -18.64 -6.88 -31.72
C ARG A 355 -19.96 -6.12 -31.79
N ALA A 356 -20.02 -5.04 -32.55
CA ALA A 356 -21.14 -4.08 -32.51
C ALA A 356 -22.53 -4.72 -32.76
N ASP A 357 -22.61 -5.73 -33.63
CA ASP A 357 -23.80 -6.48 -34.03
C ASP A 357 -24.10 -7.70 -33.14
N ALA A 358 -23.22 -8.04 -32.19
CA ALA A 358 -23.41 -9.21 -31.32
C ALA A 358 -24.46 -8.96 -30.24
N GLU A 359 -25.05 -10.06 -29.75
CA GLU A 359 -25.89 -10.03 -28.55
C GLU A 359 -25.08 -9.62 -27.31
N LEU A 360 -25.77 -9.04 -26.33
CA LEU A 360 -25.16 -8.70 -25.05
C LEU A 360 -24.82 -9.96 -24.27
N THR A 361 -23.62 -9.98 -23.71
CA THR A 361 -23.13 -11.04 -22.83
C THR A 361 -22.94 -10.45 -21.43
N PRO A 362 -23.40 -11.11 -20.35
CA PRO A 362 -23.12 -10.64 -19.00
C PRO A 362 -21.62 -10.68 -18.73
N SER A 363 -21.11 -9.72 -17.96
CA SER A 363 -19.73 -9.77 -17.49
C SER A 363 -19.53 -10.99 -16.58
N GLY A 364 -18.31 -11.56 -16.60
CA GLY A 364 -17.91 -12.50 -15.56
C GLY A 364 -17.87 -11.84 -14.18
N GLY A 365 -17.86 -12.66 -13.12
CA GLY A 365 -17.81 -12.19 -11.73
C GLY A 365 -19.19 -12.03 -11.09
N SER A 366 -19.27 -11.28 -9.98
CA SER A 366 -20.45 -11.26 -9.11
C SER A 366 -20.46 -10.10 -8.13
N VAL A 367 -21.63 -9.89 -7.51
CA VAL A 367 -21.80 -9.14 -6.26
C VAL A 367 -21.83 -10.15 -5.10
N ASN A 368 -20.92 -10.02 -4.15
CA ASN A 368 -20.85 -10.86 -2.96
C ASN A 368 -21.29 -10.06 -1.74
N VAL A 369 -22.50 -10.31 -1.26
CA VAL A 369 -23.07 -9.65 -0.09
C VAL A 369 -22.81 -10.52 1.13
N THR A 370 -22.02 -10.01 2.05
CA THR A 370 -21.56 -10.75 3.25
C THR A 370 -22.42 -10.44 4.47
N LYS A 371 -23.11 -9.30 4.48
CA LYS A 371 -23.93 -8.88 5.62
C LYS A 371 -25.15 -8.08 5.17
N VAL A 372 -26.29 -8.39 5.77
CA VAL A 372 -27.53 -7.60 5.73
C VAL A 372 -28.15 -7.66 7.13
N SER A 373 -27.57 -6.95 8.09
CA SER A 373 -27.98 -6.95 9.50
C SER A 373 -27.70 -5.61 10.16
N ASP A 374 -28.33 -5.35 11.31
CA ASP A 374 -28.06 -4.17 12.15
C ASP A 374 -28.25 -2.83 11.43
N GLY A 375 -29.15 -2.79 10.45
CA GLY A 375 -29.42 -1.59 9.65
C GLY A 375 -28.39 -1.33 8.55
N TRP A 376 -27.52 -2.29 8.23
CA TRP A 376 -26.49 -2.17 7.19
C TRP A 376 -26.49 -3.35 6.21
N ALA A 377 -26.10 -3.07 4.96
CA ALA A 377 -25.66 -4.05 3.99
C ALA A 377 -24.17 -3.83 3.66
N GLU A 378 -23.40 -4.92 3.61
CA GLU A 378 -21.96 -4.90 3.33
C GLU A 378 -21.62 -5.98 2.30
N GLY A 379 -20.67 -5.68 1.41
CA GLY A 379 -20.25 -6.63 0.39
C GLY A 379 -19.17 -6.10 -0.54
N THR A 380 -18.78 -6.96 -1.48
CA THR A 380 -17.83 -6.66 -2.56
C THR A 380 -18.46 -6.95 -3.92
N PHE A 381 -17.91 -6.39 -4.98
CA PHE A 381 -18.28 -6.75 -6.35
C PHE A 381 -17.05 -6.77 -7.25
N ASN A 382 -17.08 -7.63 -8.27
CA ASN A 382 -16.05 -7.70 -9.30
C ASN A 382 -16.67 -8.12 -10.64
N ALA A 383 -16.48 -7.31 -11.69
CA ALA A 383 -16.84 -7.61 -13.07
C ALA A 383 -15.56 -7.70 -13.92
N THR A 384 -15.27 -8.87 -14.53
CA THR A 384 -14.01 -9.09 -15.28
C THR A 384 -14.03 -8.60 -16.73
N ASP A 385 -15.22 -8.55 -17.33
CA ASP A 385 -15.46 -8.13 -18.72
C ASP A 385 -16.52 -7.03 -18.74
N ALA A 386 -16.31 -5.96 -17.98
CA ALA A 386 -17.23 -4.82 -17.95
C ALA A 386 -17.16 -4.07 -19.29
N GLY A 387 -18.28 -4.03 -20.01
CA GLY A 387 -18.37 -3.38 -21.29
C GLY A 387 -18.34 -1.87 -21.16
N TYR A 388 -17.66 -1.19 -22.07
CA TYR A 388 -17.68 0.26 -22.20
C TYR A 388 -17.45 0.73 -23.64
N GLY A 389 -17.60 2.04 -23.85
CA GLY A 389 -17.43 2.66 -25.15
C GLY A 389 -18.58 2.38 -26.12
N PRO A 390 -18.41 2.73 -27.42
CA PRO A 390 -19.46 2.55 -28.43
C PRO A 390 -19.95 1.09 -28.48
N MET A 391 -21.25 0.92 -28.29
CA MET A 391 -21.93 -0.38 -28.33
C MET A 391 -21.39 -1.41 -27.30
N LEU A 392 -20.69 -0.96 -26.25
CA LEU A 392 -20.11 -1.83 -25.20
C LEU A 392 -19.13 -2.88 -25.74
N THR A 393 -18.40 -2.55 -26.80
CA THR A 393 -17.47 -3.48 -27.45
C THR A 393 -16.08 -3.50 -26.82
N SER A 394 -15.72 -2.46 -26.07
CA SER A 394 -14.49 -2.43 -25.27
C SER A 394 -14.75 -3.03 -23.89
N LYS A 395 -13.72 -3.58 -23.26
CA LYS A 395 -13.84 -4.27 -21.96
C LYS A 395 -12.80 -3.81 -20.97
N THR A 396 -13.18 -3.75 -19.70
CA THR A 396 -12.29 -3.48 -18.57
C THR A 396 -12.72 -4.32 -17.36
N SER A 397 -11.98 -4.24 -16.26
CA SER A 397 -12.42 -4.76 -14.96
C SER A 397 -13.05 -3.65 -14.11
N LEU A 398 -14.08 -4.00 -13.34
CA LEU A 398 -14.63 -3.17 -12.27
C LEU A 398 -14.56 -3.94 -10.97
N MET A 399 -13.98 -3.37 -9.93
CA MET A 399 -13.85 -4.02 -8.62
C MET A 399 -14.22 -3.03 -7.53
N GLY A 400 -14.85 -3.48 -6.45
CA GLY A 400 -15.18 -2.58 -5.37
C GLY A 400 -15.80 -3.23 -4.15
N ARG A 401 -16.08 -2.40 -3.16
CA ARG A 401 -16.78 -2.76 -1.92
C ARG A 401 -17.81 -1.71 -1.57
N PHE A 402 -18.78 -2.09 -0.75
CA PHE A 402 -19.78 -1.19 -0.24
C PHE A 402 -20.10 -1.51 1.22
N LYS A 403 -20.44 -0.47 1.97
CA LYS A 403 -21.12 -0.57 3.26
C LYS A 403 -22.13 0.56 3.34
N VAL A 404 -23.39 0.18 3.38
CA VAL A 404 -24.52 1.10 3.14
C VAL A 404 -25.64 0.80 4.12
N LYS A 405 -26.31 1.84 4.60
CA LYS A 405 -27.49 1.70 5.46
C LYS A 405 -28.61 1.01 4.69
N LEU A 406 -29.45 0.26 5.38
CA LEU A 406 -30.72 -0.20 4.83
C LEU A 406 -31.71 0.97 4.87
N ALA A 407 -32.45 1.17 3.78
CA ALA A 407 -33.60 2.07 3.81
C ALA A 407 -34.59 1.56 4.86
N GLN A 408 -35.10 2.47 5.70
CA GLN A 408 -36.12 2.16 6.70
C GLN A 408 -37.48 1.91 6.06
#